data_AF-A0A6S7DEX0-F1
#
_entry.id   AF-A0A6S7DEX0-F1
#
_cell.length_a   1.000
_cell.length_b   1.000
_cell.length_c   1.000
_cell.angle_alpha   90.00
_cell.angle_beta   90.00
_cell.angle_gamma   90.00
#
_symmetry.space_group_name_H-M   'P 1'
#
loop_
_entity.id
_entity.type
_entity.pdbx_description
1 polymer ?
#
loop_
_entity_poly.entity_id
_entity_poly.type
_entity_poly.pdbx_seq_one_letter_code
_entity_poly.pdbx_strand_id
1 'polypeptide(L)'
;MGLTAAGAAAAGLPDPPRQSPPREELSAEHQRRFAEIARRYVAAQDEGEKTQAAQALAEQLWTAPFLSQRRQGGVGLSDALIQAMARDMAGNVPQPRMNAVARILAVADAPGRAAMAGPLLAHLRQAQAEPDRASTRTALWTATRGASETIFQAIRDTRDERTLGDLAQIAAGLPLPDDVRLKLDAASAASTSPAVRIQIAQTLGPGSTGYRDIVRELILALERAPSDEARERLIVTLGGFPKPDDAIAQAMIDAVSRSNTSSRVVWRTLAQSGPAGLLYLAGSIKGEADATRLVDKATMMAAVAGESWPLPAEIASAVIEAAIDARLRSDDPLLRSSVQAMLLRTDQAAVAPLRQALDHAAPGQARDDLAAALVRLQGR
;
A
#
# COMPACT_ATOMS: atom_id res chain seq x y z
N MET A 1 -10.84 -35.51 -20.11
CA MET A 1 -10.41 -34.46 -21.05
C MET A 1 -11.55 -33.46 -21.20
N GLY A 2 -11.26 -32.18 -21.03
CA GLY A 2 -12.08 -31.07 -21.51
C GLY A 2 -13.25 -30.61 -20.63
N LEU A 3 -12.96 -29.86 -19.56
CA LEU A 3 -13.88 -28.83 -19.06
C LEU A 3 -13.05 -27.57 -18.76
N THR A 4 -13.24 -26.59 -19.63
CA THR A 4 -12.63 -25.25 -19.64
C THR A 4 -13.07 -24.45 -18.43
N ALA A 5 -12.10 -23.94 -17.67
CA ALA A 5 -12.31 -23.04 -16.54
C ALA A 5 -12.98 -21.74 -17.02
N ALA A 6 -14.17 -21.49 -16.49
CA ALA A 6 -14.84 -20.20 -16.54
C ALA A 6 -14.02 -19.18 -15.74
N GLY A 7 -13.27 -18.35 -16.46
CA GLY A 7 -12.55 -17.19 -15.95
C GLY A 7 -12.92 -15.95 -16.75
N ALA A 8 -14.22 -15.69 -16.91
CA ALA A 8 -14.76 -14.48 -17.50
C ALA A 8 -16.18 -14.24 -16.97
N ALA A 9 -16.28 -13.57 -15.82
CA ALA A 9 -17.53 -12.98 -15.35
C ALA A 9 -17.24 -11.87 -14.32
N ALA A 10 -16.87 -10.70 -14.84
CA ALA A 10 -17.37 -9.43 -14.33
C ALA A 10 -17.35 -8.41 -15.49
N ALA A 11 -17.96 -8.80 -16.63
CA ALA A 11 -18.54 -7.81 -17.52
C ALA A 11 -19.69 -7.20 -16.72
N GLY A 12 -19.45 -6.01 -16.17
CA GLY A 12 -20.42 -5.29 -15.36
C GLY A 12 -21.72 -5.13 -16.12
N LEU A 13 -22.82 -5.57 -15.51
CA LEU A 13 -24.09 -4.91 -15.76
C LEU A 13 -23.86 -3.41 -15.51
N PRO A 14 -24.30 -2.51 -16.40
CA PRO A 14 -24.23 -1.09 -16.12
C PRO A 14 -24.95 -0.86 -14.80
N ASP A 15 -24.25 -0.26 -13.82
CA ASP A 15 -24.89 0.21 -12.60
C ASP A 15 -26.14 1.01 -13.02
N PRO A 16 -27.32 0.79 -12.41
CA PRO A 16 -28.42 1.72 -12.60
C PRO A 16 -27.87 3.12 -12.29
N PRO A 17 -28.26 4.16 -13.05
CA PRO A 17 -27.69 5.49 -12.86
C PRO A 17 -27.90 5.88 -11.40
N ARG A 18 -26.85 5.71 -10.58
CA ARG A 18 -26.81 6.29 -9.25
C ARG A 18 -26.84 7.76 -9.56
N GLN A 19 -27.99 8.39 -9.32
CA GLN A 19 -28.04 9.84 -9.21
C GLN A 19 -26.85 10.18 -8.33
N SER A 20 -25.86 10.85 -8.91
CA SER A 20 -24.69 11.25 -8.15
C SER A 20 -25.27 12.00 -6.95
N PRO A 21 -24.96 11.59 -5.71
CA PRO A 21 -25.44 12.34 -4.56
C PRO A 21 -25.07 13.80 -4.80
N PRO A 22 -25.97 14.76 -4.52
CA PRO A 22 -25.71 16.16 -4.80
C PRO A 22 -24.33 16.51 -4.28
N ARG A 23 -23.51 17.17 -5.12
CA ARG A 23 -22.18 17.63 -4.72
C ARG A 23 -22.37 18.43 -3.44
N GLU A 24 -21.92 17.90 -2.30
CA GLU A 24 -21.83 18.69 -1.08
C GLU A 24 -20.92 19.86 -1.41
N GLU A 25 -21.51 21.05 -1.48
CA GLU A 25 -20.75 22.27 -1.68
C GLU A 25 -19.83 22.44 -0.48
N LEU A 26 -18.52 22.44 -0.74
CA LEU A 26 -17.52 22.74 0.28
C LEU A 26 -17.91 24.06 0.96
N SER A 27 -17.90 24.11 2.29
CA SER A 27 -18.21 25.36 2.98
C SER A 27 -17.30 26.48 2.47
N ALA A 28 -17.83 27.71 2.39
CA ALA A 28 -17.11 28.86 1.88
C ALA A 28 -15.77 29.11 2.60
N GLU A 29 -15.65 28.68 3.86
CA GLU A 29 -14.40 28.71 4.62
C GLU A 29 -13.35 27.73 4.09
N HIS A 30 -13.72 26.47 3.83
CA HIS A 30 -12.79 25.47 3.27
C HIS A 30 -12.34 25.84 1.87
N GLN A 31 -13.23 26.40 1.04
CA GLN A 31 -12.89 26.90 -0.29
C GLN A 31 -11.92 28.07 -0.20
N ARG A 32 -12.18 29.05 0.68
CA ARG A 32 -11.29 30.21 0.91
C ARG A 32 -9.91 29.76 1.39
N ARG A 33 -9.84 28.86 2.36
CA ARG A 33 -8.58 28.35 2.92
C ARG A 33 -7.79 27.55 1.89
N PHE A 34 -8.45 26.69 1.12
CA PHE A 34 -7.81 25.98 0.01
C PHE A 34 -7.24 26.96 -1.04
N ALA A 35 -8.02 27.94 -1.46
CA ALA A 35 -7.60 28.94 -2.44
C ALA A 35 -6.48 29.84 -1.92
N GLU A 36 -6.46 30.15 -0.62
CA GLU A 36 -5.37 30.88 0.03
C GLU A 36 -4.06 30.07 0.02
N ILE A 37 -4.10 28.81 0.46
CA ILE A 37 -2.91 27.93 0.47
C ILE A 37 -2.40 27.72 -0.96
N ALA A 38 -3.29 27.48 -1.93
CA ALA A 38 -2.93 27.34 -3.33
C ALA A 38 -2.26 28.61 -3.90
N ARG A 39 -2.79 29.80 -3.57
CA ARG A 39 -2.16 31.07 -3.97
C ARG A 39 -0.80 31.27 -3.32
N ARG A 40 -0.65 30.89 -2.04
CA ARG A 40 0.65 30.92 -1.35
C ARG A 40 1.65 30.00 -2.03
N TYR A 41 1.25 28.78 -2.40
CA TYR A 41 2.12 27.88 -3.17
C TYR A 41 2.57 28.51 -4.49
N VAL A 42 1.64 29.07 -5.25
CA VAL A 42 1.94 29.69 -6.56
C VAL A 42 2.83 30.94 -6.43
N ALA A 43 2.71 31.70 -5.35
CA ALA A 43 3.48 32.91 -5.10
C ALA A 43 4.83 32.67 -4.41
N ALA A 44 5.03 31.50 -3.80
CA ALA A 44 6.23 31.17 -3.03
C ALA A 44 7.49 31.21 -3.90
N GLN A 45 8.52 31.92 -3.43
CA GLN A 45 9.76 32.11 -4.19
C GLN A 45 10.89 31.21 -3.70
N ASP A 46 10.93 30.85 -2.42
CA ASP A 46 11.91 29.93 -1.87
C ASP A 46 11.36 28.50 -1.62
N GLU A 47 12.29 27.56 -1.45
CA GLU A 47 12.01 26.14 -1.30
C GLU A 47 11.26 25.80 0.01
N GLY A 48 11.50 26.56 1.07
CA GLY A 48 10.87 26.37 2.38
C GLY A 48 9.39 26.71 2.33
N GLU A 49 9.05 27.87 1.76
CA GLU A 49 7.67 28.31 1.56
C GLU A 49 6.88 27.33 0.69
N LYS A 50 7.45 26.89 -0.43
CA LYS A 50 6.84 25.89 -1.32
C LYS A 50 6.57 24.58 -0.59
N THR A 51 7.53 24.12 0.23
CA THR A 51 7.39 22.88 1.00
C THR A 51 6.26 22.99 2.04
N GLN A 52 6.23 24.08 2.81
CA GLN A 52 5.17 24.31 3.80
C GLN A 52 3.80 24.43 3.15
N ALA A 53 3.70 25.16 2.04
CA ALA A 53 2.44 25.32 1.31
C ALA A 53 1.95 23.99 0.73
N ALA A 54 2.84 23.14 0.18
CA ALA A 54 2.48 21.80 -0.29
C ALA A 54 1.96 20.90 0.84
N GLN A 55 2.63 20.91 2.00
CA GLN A 55 2.21 20.14 3.17
C GLN A 55 0.84 20.59 3.68
N ALA A 56 0.63 21.90 3.83
CA ALA A 56 -0.65 22.47 4.23
C ALA A 56 -1.76 22.15 3.23
N LEU A 57 -1.46 22.17 1.93
CA LEU A 57 -2.41 21.80 0.88
C LEU A 57 -2.78 20.32 0.97
N ALA A 58 -1.80 19.43 1.14
CA ALA A 58 -2.04 18.02 1.36
C ALA A 58 -2.90 17.79 2.61
N GLU A 59 -2.63 18.45 3.73
CA GLU A 59 -3.44 18.33 4.93
C GLU A 59 -4.87 18.81 4.72
N GLN A 60 -5.05 19.98 4.10
CA GLN A 60 -6.36 20.56 3.80
C GLN A 60 -7.21 19.62 2.93
N LEU A 61 -6.62 19.03 1.90
CA LEU A 61 -7.31 18.09 1.00
C LEU A 61 -7.70 16.78 1.69
N TRP A 62 -7.07 16.45 2.81
CA TRP A 62 -7.37 15.24 3.58
C TRP A 62 -8.44 15.43 4.65
N THR A 63 -9.00 16.63 4.80
CA THR A 63 -10.11 16.94 5.72
C THR A 63 -11.47 16.42 5.24
N ALA A 64 -12.45 16.37 6.15
CA ALA A 64 -13.77 15.77 5.91
C ALA A 64 -14.56 16.35 4.72
N PRO A 65 -14.61 17.68 4.50
CA PRO A 65 -15.34 18.23 3.36
C PRO A 65 -14.79 17.78 2.00
N PHE A 66 -13.47 17.56 1.91
CA PHE A 66 -12.84 17.01 0.71
C PHE A 66 -12.89 15.47 0.66
N LEU A 67 -13.20 14.76 1.76
CA LEU A 67 -13.44 13.30 1.74
C LEU A 67 -14.60 12.96 0.80
N SER A 68 -15.70 13.71 0.85
CA SER A 68 -16.87 13.50 0.00
C SER A 68 -16.50 13.62 -1.49
N GLN A 69 -15.76 14.66 -1.89
CA GLN A 69 -15.33 14.86 -3.27
C GLN A 69 -14.38 13.76 -3.76
N ARG A 70 -13.46 13.30 -2.90
CA ARG A 70 -12.58 12.16 -3.22
C ARG A 70 -13.36 10.90 -3.57
N ARG A 71 -14.47 10.63 -2.88
CA ARG A 71 -15.38 9.51 -3.18
C ARG A 71 -16.13 9.70 -4.50
N GLN A 72 -16.23 10.93 -5.01
CA GLN A 72 -16.94 11.30 -6.23
C GLN A 72 -16.04 11.43 -7.47
N GLY A 73 -14.78 10.98 -7.40
CA GLY A 73 -13.86 10.96 -8.55
C GLY A 73 -12.64 11.86 -8.45
N GLY A 74 -12.48 12.59 -7.33
CA GLY A 74 -11.31 13.39 -7.01
C GLY A 74 -11.60 14.88 -6.84
N VAL A 75 -10.59 15.62 -6.39
CA VAL A 75 -10.65 17.07 -6.19
C VAL A 75 -10.02 17.76 -7.41
N GLY A 76 -10.76 18.67 -8.03
CA GLY A 76 -10.25 19.50 -9.12
C GLY A 76 -9.21 20.49 -8.60
N LEU A 77 -8.03 20.49 -9.21
CA LEU A 77 -6.97 21.47 -8.94
C LEU A 77 -7.00 22.56 -10.02
N SER A 78 -6.69 23.80 -9.66
CA SER A 78 -6.61 24.88 -10.65
C SER A 78 -5.40 24.70 -11.57
N ASP A 79 -5.54 25.11 -12.82
CA ASP A 79 -4.45 25.04 -13.81
C ASP A 79 -3.20 25.77 -13.33
N ALA A 80 -3.35 26.93 -12.69
CA ALA A 80 -2.24 27.69 -12.13
C ALA A 80 -1.46 26.91 -11.07
N LEU A 81 -2.15 26.15 -10.21
CA LEU A 81 -1.53 25.31 -9.20
C LEU A 81 -0.82 24.11 -9.83
N ILE A 82 -1.47 23.43 -10.79
CA ILE A 82 -0.86 22.32 -11.53
C ILE A 82 0.41 22.78 -12.25
N GLN A 83 0.35 23.91 -12.95
CA GLN A 83 1.50 24.47 -13.67
C GLN A 83 2.62 24.88 -12.72
N ALA A 84 2.30 25.45 -11.55
CA ALA A 84 3.32 25.78 -10.55
C ALA A 84 4.02 24.51 -10.04
N MET A 85 3.27 23.49 -9.63
CA MET A 85 3.84 22.21 -9.19
C MET A 85 4.66 21.55 -10.29
N ALA A 86 4.18 21.56 -11.53
CA ALA A 86 4.88 21.00 -12.68
C ALA A 86 6.21 21.70 -12.95
N ARG A 87 6.26 23.04 -12.86
CA ARG A 87 7.52 23.80 -13.00
C ARG A 87 8.52 23.45 -11.91
N ASP A 88 8.07 23.23 -10.68
CA ASP A 88 8.96 22.89 -9.57
C ASP A 88 9.65 21.53 -9.77
N MET A 89 9.04 20.61 -10.52
CA MET A 89 9.65 19.30 -10.84
C MET A 89 10.89 19.43 -11.74
N ALA A 90 11.10 20.58 -12.40
CA ALA A 90 12.30 20.83 -13.20
C ALA A 90 13.55 21.12 -12.36
N GLY A 91 13.40 21.38 -11.06
CA GLY A 91 14.50 21.64 -10.12
C GLY A 91 14.72 20.48 -9.14
N ASN A 92 15.61 20.69 -8.18
CA ASN A 92 15.75 19.79 -7.03
C ASN A 92 14.52 19.93 -6.12
N VAL A 93 13.85 18.82 -5.81
CA VAL A 93 12.63 18.80 -5.00
C VAL A 93 12.94 18.11 -3.67
N PRO A 94 12.88 18.82 -2.53
CA PRO A 94 13.07 18.19 -1.23
C PRO A 94 12.06 17.05 -1.01
N GLN A 95 12.52 15.94 -0.43
CA GLN A 95 11.69 14.76 -0.17
C GLN A 95 10.35 15.08 0.55
N PRO A 96 10.28 15.98 1.57
CA PRO A 96 9.01 16.35 2.18
C PRO A 96 8.02 16.98 1.20
N ARG A 97 8.50 17.77 0.23
CA ARG A 97 7.69 18.38 -0.82
C ARG A 97 7.20 17.32 -1.82
N MET A 98 8.07 16.40 -2.24
CA MET A 98 7.67 15.31 -3.14
C MET A 98 6.61 14.39 -2.50
N ASN A 99 6.75 14.07 -1.21
CA ASN A 99 5.76 13.32 -0.45
C ASN A 99 4.42 14.06 -0.33
N ALA A 100 4.45 15.38 -0.14
CA ALA A 100 3.24 16.20 -0.13
C ALA A 100 2.56 16.21 -1.51
N VAL A 101 3.33 16.34 -2.60
CA VAL A 101 2.82 16.24 -3.97
C VAL A 101 2.15 14.88 -4.22
N ALA A 102 2.76 13.77 -3.80
CA ALA A 102 2.13 12.46 -3.89
C ALA A 102 0.77 12.41 -3.15
N ARG A 103 0.69 12.99 -1.95
CA ARG A 103 -0.56 13.05 -1.17
C ARG A 103 -1.63 13.93 -1.79
N ILE A 104 -1.25 15.03 -2.45
CA ILE A 104 -2.16 15.89 -3.23
C ILE A 104 -2.68 15.12 -4.45
N LEU A 105 -1.80 14.44 -5.17
CA LEU A 105 -2.16 13.66 -6.35
C LEU A 105 -3.05 12.47 -6.02
N ALA A 106 -2.92 11.87 -4.84
CA ALA A 106 -3.73 10.74 -4.41
C ALA A 106 -5.23 11.07 -4.33
N VAL A 107 -5.54 12.36 -4.28
CA VAL A 107 -6.89 12.89 -4.09
C VAL A 107 -7.32 13.83 -5.21
N ALA A 108 -6.41 14.21 -6.11
CA ALA A 108 -6.71 14.98 -7.30
C ALA A 108 -7.58 14.18 -8.28
N ASP A 109 -8.36 14.86 -9.11
CA ASP A 109 -9.10 14.25 -10.22
C ASP A 109 -8.17 13.72 -11.34
N ALA A 110 -8.73 12.97 -12.28
CA ALA A 110 -7.93 12.34 -13.33
C ALA A 110 -7.14 13.35 -14.21
N PRO A 111 -7.71 14.48 -14.64
CA PRO A 111 -6.97 15.51 -15.38
C PRO A 111 -5.79 16.09 -14.59
N GLY A 112 -5.99 16.46 -13.32
CA GLY A 112 -4.93 17.01 -12.48
C GLY A 112 -3.78 16.02 -12.26
N ARG A 113 -4.10 14.73 -12.10
CA ARG A 113 -3.09 13.67 -12.01
C ARG A 113 -2.32 13.48 -13.32
N ALA A 114 -3.03 13.39 -14.44
CA ALA A 114 -2.43 13.17 -15.76
C ALA A 114 -1.45 14.29 -16.14
N ALA A 115 -1.78 15.55 -15.81
CA ALA A 115 -0.93 16.70 -16.07
C ALA A 115 0.44 16.65 -15.35
N MET A 116 0.54 15.92 -14.23
CA MET A 116 1.78 15.78 -13.46
C MET A 116 2.65 14.59 -13.87
N ALA A 117 2.14 13.66 -14.69
CA ALA A 117 2.89 12.47 -15.09
C ALA A 117 4.17 12.80 -15.86
N GLY A 118 4.10 13.70 -16.85
CA GLY A 118 5.25 14.14 -17.64
C GLY A 118 6.34 14.83 -16.81
N PRO A 119 6.02 15.86 -16.00
CA PRO A 119 6.97 16.49 -15.09
C PRO A 119 7.65 15.52 -14.13
N LEU A 120 6.90 14.60 -13.53
CA LEU A 120 7.44 13.58 -12.61
C LEU A 120 8.34 12.56 -13.32
N LEU A 121 8.00 12.17 -14.55
CA LEU A 121 8.88 11.33 -15.39
C LEU A 121 10.20 12.04 -15.70
N ALA A 122 10.16 13.34 -16.03
CA ALA A 122 11.36 14.13 -16.27
C ALA A 122 12.21 14.24 -15.01
N HIS A 123 11.60 14.48 -13.85
CA HIS A 123 12.28 14.55 -12.56
C HIS A 123 12.94 13.21 -12.19
N LEU A 124 12.24 12.08 -12.37
CA LEU A 124 12.77 10.74 -12.08
C LEU A 124 14.05 10.43 -12.88
N ARG A 125 14.15 10.91 -14.12
CA ARG A 125 15.33 10.74 -14.98
C ARG A 125 16.53 11.54 -14.48
N GLN A 126 16.32 12.62 -13.74
CA GLN A 126 17.38 13.48 -13.21
C GLN A 126 17.83 13.04 -11.81
N ALA A 127 16.91 12.49 -11.01
CA ALA A 127 17.13 12.04 -9.65
C ALA A 127 18.27 11.00 -9.55
N GLN A 128 19.30 11.28 -8.74
CA GLN A 128 20.46 10.39 -8.59
C GLN A 128 20.38 9.51 -7.35
N ALA A 129 19.91 10.08 -6.23
CA ALA A 129 19.88 9.41 -4.94
C ALA A 129 18.63 8.54 -4.77
N GLU A 130 18.78 7.38 -4.12
CA GLU A 130 17.66 6.45 -3.92
C GLU A 130 16.46 7.06 -3.17
N PRO A 131 16.61 7.84 -2.09
CA PRO A 131 15.47 8.43 -1.40
C PRO A 131 14.65 9.37 -2.28
N ASP A 132 15.33 10.14 -3.14
CA ASP A 132 14.71 11.05 -4.10
C ASP A 132 13.94 10.27 -5.18
N ARG A 133 14.60 9.27 -5.79
CA ARG A 133 13.97 8.36 -6.75
C ARG A 133 12.75 7.65 -6.14
N ALA A 134 12.83 7.15 -4.91
CA ALA A 134 11.73 6.48 -4.22
C ALA A 134 10.52 7.40 -3.98
N SER A 135 10.76 8.64 -3.55
CA SER A 135 9.68 9.62 -3.37
C SER A 135 9.04 10.01 -4.71
N THR A 136 9.86 10.15 -5.77
CA THR A 136 9.40 10.44 -7.13
C THR A 136 8.60 9.27 -7.71
N ARG A 137 9.04 8.02 -7.51
CA ARG A 137 8.27 6.82 -7.91
C ARG A 137 6.89 6.81 -7.26
N THR A 138 6.80 7.14 -5.97
CA THR A 138 5.53 7.21 -5.24
C THR A 138 4.60 8.27 -5.82
N ALA A 139 5.13 9.47 -6.10
CA ALA A 139 4.35 10.54 -6.72
C ALA A 139 3.89 10.16 -8.14
N LEU A 140 4.78 9.57 -8.95
CA LEU A 140 4.49 9.17 -10.33
C LEU A 140 3.49 8.01 -10.41
N TRP A 141 3.60 7.01 -9.54
CA TRP A 141 2.60 5.94 -9.40
C TRP A 141 1.22 6.52 -9.13
N THR A 142 1.16 7.54 -8.26
CA THR A 142 -0.09 8.22 -7.95
C THR A 142 -0.62 9.04 -9.14
N ALA A 143 0.25 9.78 -9.83
CA ALA A 143 -0.09 10.57 -11.02
C ALA A 143 -0.62 9.70 -12.17
N THR A 144 -0.11 8.48 -12.31
CA THR A 144 -0.45 7.56 -13.40
C THR A 144 -1.56 6.56 -13.04
N ARG A 145 -2.21 6.74 -11.89
CA ARG A 145 -3.32 5.89 -11.47
C ARG A 145 -4.50 5.98 -12.46
N GLY A 146 -4.79 4.86 -13.11
CA GLY A 146 -5.80 4.74 -14.17
C GLY A 146 -5.31 5.13 -15.56
N ALA A 147 -4.01 5.42 -15.73
CA ALA A 147 -3.38 5.81 -16.98
C ALA A 147 -2.10 4.97 -17.22
N SER A 148 -2.24 3.64 -17.15
CA SER A 148 -1.13 2.68 -17.25
C SER A 148 -0.31 2.80 -18.54
N GLU A 149 -0.94 3.18 -19.66
CA GLU A 149 -0.27 3.35 -20.95
C GLU A 149 0.87 4.39 -20.90
N THR A 150 0.73 5.44 -20.08
CA THR A 150 1.81 6.43 -19.88
C THR A 150 3.08 5.79 -19.33
N ILE A 151 2.93 4.83 -18.40
CA ILE A 151 4.06 4.08 -17.84
C ILE A 151 4.61 3.08 -18.85
N PHE A 152 3.73 2.38 -19.58
CA PHE A 152 4.14 1.42 -20.62
C PHE A 152 4.95 2.11 -21.72
N GLN A 153 4.49 3.27 -22.18
CA GLN A 153 5.24 4.07 -23.15
C GLN A 153 6.57 4.55 -22.59
N ALA A 154 6.62 5.02 -21.33
CA ALA A 154 7.88 5.39 -20.69
C ALA A 154 8.87 4.22 -20.60
N ILE A 155 8.37 3.00 -20.34
CA ILE A 155 9.17 1.77 -20.35
C ILE A 155 9.70 1.50 -21.75
N ARG A 156 8.88 1.63 -22.80
CA ARG A 156 9.31 1.45 -24.20
C ARG A 156 10.38 2.45 -24.62
N ASP A 157 10.25 3.69 -24.19
CA ASP A 157 11.13 4.78 -24.64
C ASP A 157 12.48 4.83 -23.91
N THR A 158 12.53 4.43 -22.64
CA THR A 158 13.78 4.54 -21.87
C THR A 158 14.81 3.50 -22.29
N ARG A 159 16.08 3.91 -22.33
CA ARG A 159 17.25 3.02 -22.41
C ARG A 159 18.07 3.03 -21.11
N ASP A 160 17.76 3.95 -20.20
CA ASP A 160 18.43 4.05 -18.92
C ASP A 160 17.96 2.91 -18.00
N GLU A 161 18.89 2.04 -17.63
CA GLU A 161 18.65 0.84 -16.84
C GLU A 161 18.05 1.17 -15.47
N ARG A 162 18.57 2.21 -14.79
CA ARG A 162 18.09 2.60 -13.46
C ARG A 162 16.65 3.09 -13.52
N THR A 163 16.31 3.93 -14.50
CA THR A 163 14.95 4.41 -14.76
C THR A 163 14.03 3.28 -15.18
N LEU A 164 14.53 2.30 -15.94
CA LEU A 164 13.75 1.12 -16.30
C LEU A 164 13.35 0.31 -15.05
N GLY A 165 14.26 0.10 -14.11
CA GLY A 165 13.95 -0.55 -12.82
C GLY A 165 12.89 0.20 -12.02
N ASP A 166 12.95 1.54 -12.00
CA ASP A 166 11.94 2.34 -11.31
C ASP A 166 10.56 2.28 -11.97
N LEU A 167 10.53 2.34 -13.30
CA LEU A 167 9.29 2.21 -14.06
C LEU A 167 8.68 0.82 -13.94
N ALA A 168 9.51 -0.23 -13.86
CA ALA A 168 9.05 -1.58 -13.55
C ALA A 168 8.33 -1.59 -12.20
N GLN A 169 8.97 -1.05 -11.14
CA GLN A 169 8.36 -1.00 -9.81
C GLN A 169 7.04 -0.22 -9.79
N ILE A 170 6.92 0.87 -10.56
CA ILE A 170 5.65 1.61 -10.72
C ILE A 170 4.60 0.76 -11.43
N ALA A 171 5.00 -0.07 -12.38
CA ALA A 171 4.13 -0.96 -13.13
C ALA A 171 3.76 -2.26 -12.40
N ALA A 172 4.29 -2.48 -11.19
CA ALA A 172 4.00 -3.68 -10.40
C ALA A 172 2.49 -3.84 -10.15
N GLY A 173 1.98 -5.04 -10.41
CA GLY A 173 0.56 -5.38 -10.29
C GLY A 173 -0.32 -4.93 -11.47
N LEU A 174 0.22 -4.22 -12.47
CA LEU A 174 -0.50 -3.91 -13.69
C LEU A 174 -0.44 -5.09 -14.68
N PRO A 175 -1.49 -5.32 -15.49
CA PRO A 175 -1.44 -6.25 -16.61
C PRO A 175 -0.52 -5.66 -17.70
N LEU A 176 0.72 -6.14 -17.74
CA LEU A 176 1.72 -5.66 -18.69
C LEU A 176 1.45 -6.18 -20.11
N PRO A 177 1.52 -5.33 -21.15
CA PRO A 177 1.61 -5.78 -22.54
C PRO A 177 2.83 -6.70 -22.77
N ASP A 178 2.71 -7.65 -23.69
CA ASP A 178 3.76 -8.64 -23.97
C ASP A 178 5.09 -7.99 -24.35
N ASP A 179 5.06 -6.92 -25.14
CA ASP A 179 6.27 -6.19 -25.55
C ASP A 179 6.97 -5.51 -24.37
N VAL A 180 6.20 -4.94 -23.44
CA VAL A 180 6.72 -4.33 -22.19
C VAL A 180 7.31 -5.42 -21.29
N ARG A 181 6.60 -6.54 -21.14
CA ARG A 181 7.07 -7.70 -20.36
C ARG A 181 8.39 -8.24 -20.93
N LEU A 182 8.48 -8.46 -22.24
CA LEU A 182 9.68 -8.94 -22.93
C LEU A 182 10.87 -7.98 -22.75
N LYS A 183 10.62 -6.67 -22.87
CA LYS A 183 11.68 -5.67 -22.68
C LYS A 183 12.23 -5.69 -21.25
N LEU A 184 11.35 -5.75 -20.25
CA LEU A 184 11.76 -5.83 -18.85
C LEU A 184 12.54 -7.12 -18.58
N ASP A 185 12.08 -8.26 -19.10
CA ASP A 185 12.76 -9.54 -18.88
C ASP A 185 14.17 -9.56 -19.47
N ALA A 186 14.32 -9.06 -20.70
CA ALA A 186 15.62 -8.91 -21.36
C ALA A 186 16.55 -7.96 -20.58
N ALA A 187 16.01 -6.85 -20.05
CA ALA A 187 16.78 -5.93 -19.25
C ALA A 187 17.22 -6.53 -17.90
N SER A 188 16.36 -7.31 -17.25
CA SER A 188 16.73 -8.04 -16.03
C SER A 188 17.86 -9.03 -16.28
N ALA A 189 17.82 -9.76 -17.39
CA ALA A 189 18.85 -10.73 -17.75
C ALA A 189 20.20 -10.06 -18.09
N ALA A 190 20.18 -8.88 -18.70
CA ALA A 190 21.39 -8.13 -19.09
C ALA A 190 21.97 -7.25 -17.97
N SER A 191 21.16 -6.89 -16.98
CA SER A 191 21.52 -5.97 -15.90
C SER A 191 22.59 -6.56 -14.97
N THR A 192 23.61 -5.75 -14.66
CA THR A 192 24.57 -6.07 -13.59
C THR A 192 24.17 -5.48 -12.23
N SER A 193 23.13 -4.64 -12.20
CA SER A 193 22.62 -3.99 -10.99
C SER A 193 21.65 -4.90 -10.22
N PRO A 194 22.01 -5.40 -9.02
CA PRO A 194 21.11 -6.25 -8.25
C PRO A 194 19.76 -5.57 -7.94
N ALA A 195 19.78 -4.25 -7.68
CA ALA A 195 18.58 -3.49 -7.39
C ALA A 195 17.60 -3.46 -8.58
N VAL A 196 18.10 -3.26 -9.80
CA VAL A 196 17.26 -3.24 -11.01
C VAL A 196 16.69 -4.63 -11.28
N ARG A 197 17.52 -5.68 -11.19
CA ARG A 197 17.06 -7.07 -11.33
C ARG A 197 15.95 -7.41 -10.34
N ILE A 198 16.10 -7.03 -9.08
CA ILE A 198 15.08 -7.24 -8.04
C ILE A 198 13.79 -6.49 -8.38
N GLN A 199 13.86 -5.20 -8.71
CA GLN A 199 12.69 -4.39 -9.07
C GLN A 199 11.93 -4.99 -10.26
N ILE A 200 12.64 -5.45 -11.28
CA ILE A 200 12.03 -6.08 -12.44
C ILE A 200 11.44 -7.45 -12.06
N ALA A 201 12.15 -8.29 -11.31
CA ALA A 201 11.64 -9.61 -10.89
C ALA A 201 10.39 -9.49 -10.00
N GLN A 202 10.33 -8.50 -9.11
CA GLN A 202 9.14 -8.16 -8.33
C GLN A 202 7.98 -7.72 -9.22
N THR A 203 8.26 -7.10 -10.37
CA THR A 203 7.23 -6.67 -11.32
C THR A 203 6.72 -7.83 -12.18
N LEU A 204 7.63 -8.67 -12.68
CA LEU A 204 7.32 -9.73 -13.65
C LEU A 204 6.84 -11.04 -13.02
N GLY A 205 7.22 -11.28 -11.76
CA GLY A 205 6.88 -12.48 -11.01
C GLY A 205 7.63 -13.75 -11.46
N PRO A 206 7.23 -14.95 -10.97
CA PRO A 206 7.96 -16.21 -11.13
C PRO A 206 8.27 -16.65 -12.56
N GLY A 207 7.56 -16.09 -13.55
CA GLY A 207 7.77 -16.37 -14.97
C GLY A 207 8.87 -15.54 -15.63
N SER A 208 9.64 -14.75 -14.88
CA SER A 208 10.77 -13.98 -15.42
C SER A 208 12.08 -14.76 -15.39
N THR A 209 12.96 -14.45 -16.33
CA THR A 209 14.31 -14.98 -16.41
C THR A 209 15.10 -14.60 -15.14
N GLY A 210 15.76 -15.60 -14.53
CA GLY A 210 16.59 -15.39 -13.33
C GLY A 210 15.83 -15.20 -12.02
N TYR A 211 14.49 -15.25 -12.01
CA TYR A 211 13.66 -15.03 -10.80
C TYR A 211 14.11 -15.89 -9.61
N ARG A 212 14.25 -17.21 -9.83
CA ARG A 212 14.58 -18.16 -8.77
C ARG A 212 15.97 -17.92 -8.17
N ASP A 213 16.92 -17.50 -9.00
CA ASP A 213 18.27 -17.20 -8.54
C ASP A 213 18.30 -15.92 -7.71
N ILE A 214 17.57 -14.88 -8.13
CA ILE A 214 17.40 -13.63 -7.36
C ILE A 214 16.77 -13.91 -6.00
N VAL A 215 15.68 -14.70 -5.96
CA VAL A 215 15.02 -15.07 -4.71
C VAL A 215 15.97 -15.86 -3.80
N ARG A 216 16.70 -16.82 -4.35
CA ARG A 216 17.68 -17.60 -3.59
C ARG A 216 18.79 -16.71 -3.01
N GLU A 217 19.32 -15.78 -3.80
CA GLU A 217 20.32 -14.81 -3.36
C GLU A 217 19.80 -13.95 -2.21
N LEU A 218 18.55 -13.48 -2.29
CA LEU A 218 17.91 -12.68 -1.24
C LEU A 218 17.66 -13.48 0.04
N ILE A 219 17.22 -14.73 -0.06
CA ILE A 219 17.04 -15.61 1.12
C ILE A 219 18.39 -15.86 1.80
N LEU A 220 19.44 -16.17 1.03
CA LEU A 220 20.80 -16.33 1.57
C LEU A 220 21.32 -15.05 2.22
N ALA A 221 21.03 -13.88 1.63
CA ALA A 221 21.37 -12.60 2.22
C ALA A 221 20.60 -12.36 3.54
N LEU A 222 19.32 -12.74 3.59
CA LEU A 222 18.48 -12.61 4.77
C LEU A 222 19.00 -13.47 5.94
N GLU A 223 19.43 -14.70 5.64
CA GLU A 223 20.05 -15.60 6.63
C GLU A 223 21.35 -15.04 7.21
N ARG A 224 22.10 -14.28 6.40
CA ARG A 224 23.40 -13.70 6.75
C ARG A 224 23.33 -12.22 7.14
N ALA A 225 22.12 -11.70 7.39
CA ALA A 225 21.93 -10.29 7.68
C ALA A 225 22.74 -9.85 8.92
N PRO A 226 23.61 -8.83 8.81
CA PRO A 226 24.53 -8.44 9.89
C PRO A 226 23.86 -7.68 11.04
N SER A 227 22.60 -7.25 10.85
CA SER A 227 21.84 -6.46 11.83
C SER A 227 20.34 -6.66 11.64
N ASP A 228 19.55 -6.28 12.66
CA ASP A 228 18.09 -6.25 12.59
C ASP A 228 17.60 -5.28 11.50
N GLU A 229 18.27 -4.14 11.31
CA GLU A 229 17.95 -3.19 10.23
C GLU A 229 18.17 -3.80 8.84
N ALA A 230 19.29 -4.48 8.63
CA ALA A 230 19.55 -5.17 7.36
C ALA A 230 18.52 -6.28 7.12
N ARG A 231 18.13 -7.00 8.18
CA ARG A 231 17.11 -8.04 8.13
C ARG A 231 15.75 -7.49 7.74
N GLU A 232 15.33 -6.38 8.36
CA GLU A 232 14.08 -5.68 8.04
C GLU A 232 14.06 -5.24 6.56
N ARG A 233 15.13 -4.61 6.07
CA ARG A 233 15.23 -4.21 4.66
C ARG A 233 15.08 -5.40 3.71
N LEU A 234 15.69 -6.54 4.03
CA LEU A 234 15.61 -7.76 3.22
C LEU A 234 14.21 -8.41 3.29
N ILE A 235 13.55 -8.41 4.45
CA ILE A 235 12.15 -8.86 4.59
C ILE A 235 11.23 -8.00 3.72
N VAL A 236 11.35 -6.67 3.79
CA VAL A 236 10.54 -5.75 2.97
C VAL A 236 10.80 -5.96 1.48
N THR A 237 12.05 -6.24 1.10
CA THR A 237 12.42 -6.56 -0.28
C THR A 237 11.78 -7.87 -0.74
N LEU A 238 11.83 -8.92 0.07
CA LEU A 238 11.21 -10.22 -0.23
C LEU A 238 9.67 -10.13 -0.28
N GLY A 239 9.06 -9.32 0.58
CA GLY A 239 7.62 -9.08 0.54
C GLY A 239 7.13 -8.27 -0.67
N GLY A 240 8.04 -7.65 -1.42
CA GLY A 240 7.70 -6.98 -2.68
C GLY A 240 7.44 -7.94 -3.85
N PHE A 241 7.73 -9.24 -3.70
CA PHE A 241 7.45 -10.23 -4.73
C PHE A 241 5.97 -10.60 -4.79
N PRO A 242 5.38 -10.73 -5.99
CA PRO A 242 3.95 -10.99 -6.14
C PRO A 242 3.66 -12.44 -5.77
N LYS A 243 2.76 -12.66 -4.80
CA LYS A 243 2.44 -13.98 -4.25
C LYS A 243 3.74 -14.73 -3.88
N PRO A 244 4.47 -14.25 -2.85
CA PRO A 244 5.70 -14.91 -2.46
C PRO A 244 5.42 -16.39 -2.22
N ASP A 245 6.25 -17.25 -2.80
CA ASP A 245 6.09 -18.68 -2.60
C ASP A 245 6.32 -19.06 -1.13
N ASP A 246 5.97 -20.29 -0.77
CA ASP A 246 6.09 -20.78 0.60
C ASP A 246 7.54 -20.68 1.11
N ALA A 247 8.54 -20.75 0.22
CA ALA A 247 9.95 -20.60 0.59
C ALA A 247 10.28 -19.15 1.00
N ILE A 248 9.81 -18.15 0.26
CA ILE A 248 9.97 -16.74 0.64
C ILE A 248 9.24 -16.45 1.96
N ALA A 249 8.00 -16.92 2.10
CA ALA A 249 7.23 -16.73 3.32
C ALA A 249 7.93 -17.36 4.53
N GLN A 250 8.41 -18.60 4.39
CA GLN A 250 9.13 -19.30 5.46
C GLN A 250 10.45 -18.59 5.82
N ALA A 251 11.23 -18.14 4.82
CA ALA A 251 12.46 -17.41 5.07
C ALA A 251 12.21 -16.10 5.86
N MET A 252 11.13 -15.37 5.53
CA MET A 252 10.74 -14.18 6.30
C MET A 252 10.29 -14.54 7.72
N ILE A 253 9.51 -15.61 7.90
CA ILE A 253 9.11 -16.12 9.22
C ILE A 253 10.34 -16.43 10.09
N ASP A 254 11.29 -17.19 9.55
CA ASP A 254 12.51 -17.59 10.24
C ASP A 254 13.41 -16.40 10.58
N ALA A 255 13.43 -15.38 9.72
CA ALA A 255 14.17 -14.15 9.99
C ALA A 255 13.55 -13.33 11.12
N VAL A 256 12.23 -13.21 11.13
CA VAL A 256 11.51 -12.41 12.10
C VAL A 256 11.46 -13.06 13.48
N SER A 257 11.41 -14.40 13.55
CA SER A 257 11.49 -15.14 14.82
C SER A 257 12.82 -14.93 15.56
N ARG A 258 13.88 -14.59 14.82
CA ARG A 258 15.23 -14.26 15.35
C ARG A 258 15.39 -12.78 15.71
N SER A 259 14.41 -11.92 15.45
CA SER A 259 14.48 -10.48 15.72
C SER A 259 13.71 -10.08 16.98
N ASN A 260 14.33 -9.23 17.78
CA ASN A 260 13.70 -8.63 18.95
C ASN A 260 13.12 -7.23 18.67
N THR A 261 13.45 -6.62 17.53
CA THR A 261 13.16 -5.20 17.24
C THR A 261 12.34 -4.98 15.95
N SER A 262 11.64 -6.01 15.47
CA SER A 262 10.86 -5.93 14.23
C SER A 262 9.77 -4.85 14.26
N SER A 263 9.77 -4.00 13.24
CA SER A 263 8.84 -2.88 13.08
C SER A 263 7.44 -3.31 12.62
N ARG A 264 6.47 -2.39 12.68
CA ARG A 264 5.14 -2.54 12.05
C ARG A 264 5.24 -2.85 10.56
N VAL A 265 6.25 -2.32 9.86
CA VAL A 265 6.45 -2.58 8.42
C VAL A 265 6.76 -4.05 8.20
N VAL A 266 7.60 -4.65 9.04
CA VAL A 266 7.91 -6.09 9.00
C VAL A 266 6.66 -6.93 9.25
N TRP A 267 5.87 -6.60 10.28
CA TRP A 267 4.64 -7.35 10.58
C TRP A 267 3.61 -7.27 9.46
N ARG A 268 3.43 -6.08 8.87
CA ARG A 268 2.54 -5.91 7.71
C ARG A 268 3.04 -6.70 6.50
N THR A 269 4.35 -6.63 6.22
CA THR A 269 4.97 -7.36 5.11
C THR A 269 4.75 -8.86 5.26
N LEU A 270 4.95 -9.39 6.47
CA LEU A 270 4.72 -10.79 6.76
C LEU A 270 3.25 -11.18 6.56
N ALA A 271 2.31 -10.38 7.04
CA ALA A 271 0.88 -10.63 6.81
C ALA A 271 0.52 -10.62 5.31
N GLN A 272 1.14 -9.72 4.52
CA GLN A 272 0.91 -9.60 3.09
C GLN A 272 1.57 -10.71 2.27
N SER A 273 2.49 -11.48 2.85
CA SER A 273 3.10 -12.63 2.19
C SER A 273 2.13 -13.78 1.93
N GLY A 274 0.95 -13.75 2.55
CA GLY A 274 -0.13 -14.71 2.30
C GLY A 274 -0.45 -15.57 3.51
N PRO A 275 -1.09 -16.74 3.29
CA PRO A 275 -1.63 -17.57 4.36
C PRO A 275 -0.63 -17.97 5.44
N ALA A 276 0.59 -18.35 5.06
CA ALA A 276 1.64 -18.76 5.99
C ALA A 276 2.03 -17.62 6.95
N GLY A 277 2.20 -16.41 6.42
CA GLY A 277 2.54 -15.23 7.23
C GLY A 277 1.42 -14.83 8.18
N LEU A 278 0.16 -14.86 7.73
CA LEU A 278 -1.00 -14.63 8.59
C LEU A 278 -1.11 -15.68 9.71
N LEU A 279 -0.91 -16.96 9.38
CA LEU A 279 -0.97 -18.05 10.35
C LEU A 279 0.15 -17.94 11.39
N TYR A 280 1.37 -17.61 10.96
CA TYR A 280 2.48 -17.35 11.88
C TYR A 280 2.16 -16.19 12.83
N LEU A 281 1.64 -15.07 12.32
CA LEU A 281 1.26 -13.94 13.14
C LEU A 281 0.19 -14.34 14.16
N ALA A 282 -0.87 -15.04 13.73
CA ALA A 282 -1.93 -15.51 14.59
C ALA A 282 -1.40 -16.40 15.73
N GLY A 283 -0.49 -17.33 15.42
CA GLY A 283 0.16 -18.17 16.43
C GLY A 283 1.05 -17.36 17.39
N SER A 284 1.83 -16.40 16.86
CA SER A 284 2.76 -15.60 17.65
C SER A 284 2.06 -14.62 18.61
N ILE A 285 0.85 -14.15 18.28
CA ILE A 285 0.07 -13.23 19.12
C ILE A 285 -0.39 -13.91 20.41
N LYS A 286 -0.81 -15.17 20.33
CA LYS A 286 -1.31 -15.94 21.49
C LYS A 286 -0.27 -16.01 22.63
N GLY A 287 1.02 -16.06 22.29
CA GLY A 287 2.13 -16.13 23.26
C GLY A 287 2.90 -14.82 23.50
N GLU A 288 2.51 -13.71 22.87
CA GLU A 288 3.28 -12.46 22.97
C GLU A 288 3.08 -11.79 24.33
N ALA A 289 4.15 -11.67 25.12
CA ALA A 289 4.10 -11.07 26.46
C ALA A 289 4.26 -9.54 26.43
N ASP A 290 4.95 -9.01 25.41
CA ASP A 290 5.14 -7.57 25.27
C ASP A 290 3.88 -6.91 24.69
N ALA A 291 3.27 -6.00 25.47
CA ALA A 291 2.01 -5.36 25.09
C ALA A 291 2.11 -4.53 23.80
N THR A 292 3.25 -3.86 23.57
CA THR A 292 3.47 -3.03 22.37
C THR A 292 3.59 -3.91 21.14
N ARG A 293 4.40 -4.98 21.22
CA ARG A 293 4.57 -5.96 20.13
C ARG A 293 3.28 -6.70 19.83
N LEU A 294 2.49 -7.04 20.85
CA LEU A 294 1.17 -7.64 20.68
C LEU A 294 0.26 -6.73 19.86
N VAL A 295 0.16 -5.45 20.26
CA VAL A 295 -0.66 -4.45 19.57
C VAL A 295 -0.20 -4.30 18.12
N ASP A 296 1.10 -4.18 17.87
CA ASP A 296 1.65 -4.00 16.54
C ASP A 296 1.38 -5.21 15.63
N LYS A 297 1.67 -6.42 16.09
CA LYS A 297 1.41 -7.67 15.35
C LYS A 297 -0.07 -7.84 15.04
N ALA A 298 -0.93 -7.71 16.05
CA ALA A 298 -2.35 -7.93 15.91
C ALA A 298 -3.03 -6.87 15.03
N THR A 299 -2.61 -5.61 15.14
CA THR A 299 -3.09 -4.53 14.28
C THR A 299 -2.74 -4.79 12.82
N MET A 300 -1.47 -5.11 12.53
CA MET A 300 -1.03 -5.36 11.14
C MET A 300 -1.68 -6.61 10.55
N MET A 301 -1.78 -7.69 11.34
CA MET A 301 -2.49 -8.91 10.94
C MET A 301 -3.97 -8.63 10.63
N ALA A 302 -4.70 -7.97 11.53
CA ALA A 302 -6.12 -7.70 11.37
C ALA A 302 -6.40 -6.78 10.17
N ALA A 303 -5.57 -5.76 9.96
CA ALA A 303 -5.68 -4.87 8.81
C ALA A 303 -5.55 -5.64 7.49
N VAL A 304 -4.51 -6.47 7.37
CA VAL A 304 -4.25 -7.24 6.13
C VAL A 304 -5.27 -8.36 5.93
N ALA A 305 -5.66 -9.06 6.99
CA ALA A 305 -6.71 -10.07 6.94
C ALA A 305 -8.05 -9.46 6.48
N GLY A 306 -8.40 -8.28 6.99
CA GLY A 306 -9.58 -7.55 6.55
C GLY A 306 -9.48 -7.03 5.12
N GLU A 307 -8.29 -6.74 4.59
CA GLU A 307 -8.08 -6.37 3.18
C GLU A 307 -8.15 -7.57 2.23
N SER A 308 -7.81 -8.77 2.73
CA SER A 308 -7.61 -9.98 1.92
C SER A 308 -8.78 -10.97 1.99
N TRP A 309 -9.85 -10.66 2.72
CA TRP A 309 -10.98 -11.57 2.92
C TRP A 309 -11.73 -11.87 1.60
N PRO A 310 -12.19 -13.12 1.34
CA PRO A 310 -12.13 -14.31 2.20
C PRO A 310 -10.74 -14.95 2.28
N LEU A 311 -10.35 -15.37 3.50
CA LEU A 311 -9.15 -16.16 3.72
C LEU A 311 -9.40 -17.66 3.47
N PRO A 312 -8.36 -18.46 3.18
CA PRO A 312 -8.46 -19.92 3.16
C PRO A 312 -9.05 -20.47 4.46
N ALA A 313 -9.90 -21.50 4.33
CA ALA A 313 -10.66 -22.04 5.45
C ALA A 313 -9.76 -22.58 6.58
N GLU A 314 -8.57 -23.07 6.22
CA GLU A 314 -7.58 -23.65 7.11
C GLU A 314 -6.97 -22.62 8.08
N ILE A 315 -6.96 -21.34 7.72
CA ILE A 315 -6.37 -20.27 8.53
C ILE A 315 -7.39 -19.29 9.10
N ALA A 316 -8.60 -19.24 8.54
CA ALA A 316 -9.61 -18.24 8.85
C ALA A 316 -9.95 -18.18 10.34
N SER A 317 -10.20 -19.34 10.98
CA SER A 317 -10.51 -19.40 12.42
C SER A 317 -9.35 -18.90 13.27
N ALA A 318 -8.13 -19.34 12.97
CA ALA A 318 -6.94 -18.98 13.73
C ALA A 318 -6.70 -17.46 13.73
N VAL A 319 -6.87 -16.81 12.57
CA VAL A 319 -6.71 -15.35 12.43
C VAL A 319 -7.79 -14.59 13.19
N ILE A 320 -9.06 -15.02 13.09
CA ILE A 320 -10.17 -14.40 13.82
C ILE A 320 -9.96 -14.54 15.33
N GLU A 321 -9.68 -15.74 15.81
CA GLU A 321 -9.41 -16.01 17.23
C GLU A 321 -8.26 -15.17 17.78
N ALA A 322 -7.13 -15.12 17.05
CA ALA A 322 -5.96 -14.35 17.49
C ALA A 322 -6.25 -12.84 17.54
N ALA A 323 -7.04 -12.30 16.61
CA ALA A 323 -7.45 -10.90 16.63
C ALA A 323 -8.38 -10.59 17.82
N ILE A 324 -9.31 -11.50 18.14
CA ILE A 324 -10.21 -11.37 19.28
C ILE A 324 -9.43 -11.47 20.61
N ASP A 325 -8.52 -12.45 20.74
CA ASP A 325 -7.66 -12.60 21.91
C ASP A 325 -6.81 -11.34 22.16
N ALA A 326 -6.16 -10.83 21.10
CA ALA A 326 -5.40 -9.58 21.20
C ALA A 326 -6.28 -8.41 21.63
N ARG A 327 -7.50 -8.29 21.09
CA ARG A 327 -8.44 -7.23 21.47
C ARG A 327 -8.85 -7.34 22.93
N LEU A 328 -9.05 -8.54 23.47
CA LEU A 328 -9.38 -8.76 24.88
C LEU A 328 -8.22 -8.41 25.83
N ARG A 329 -6.99 -8.43 25.33
CA ARG A 329 -5.76 -8.16 26.11
C ARG A 329 -5.28 -6.70 26.04
N SER A 330 -5.84 -5.89 25.14
CA SER A 330 -5.43 -4.48 24.96
C SER A 330 -6.57 -3.60 24.48
N ASP A 331 -6.67 -2.40 25.07
CA ASP A 331 -7.63 -1.36 24.70
C ASP A 331 -7.09 -0.31 23.71
N ASP A 332 -5.94 -0.59 23.06
CA ASP A 332 -5.34 0.30 22.08
C ASP A 332 -6.35 0.72 20.98
N PRO A 333 -6.52 2.03 20.71
CA PRO A 333 -7.51 2.52 19.75
C PRO A 333 -7.30 2.02 18.31
N LEU A 334 -6.05 1.84 17.89
CA LEU A 334 -5.72 1.39 16.53
C LEU A 334 -6.01 -0.10 16.38
N LEU A 335 -5.66 -0.90 17.39
CA LEU A 335 -6.04 -2.31 17.46
C LEU A 335 -7.57 -2.47 17.44
N ARG A 336 -8.29 -1.71 18.28
CA ARG A 336 -9.76 -1.70 18.34
C ARG A 336 -10.37 -1.45 16.96
N SER A 337 -9.95 -0.38 16.28
CA SER A 337 -10.44 -0.02 14.95
C SER A 337 -10.16 -1.11 13.92
N SER A 338 -8.93 -1.67 13.93
CA SER A 338 -8.51 -2.68 12.95
C SER A 338 -9.25 -4.01 13.13
N VAL A 339 -9.40 -4.48 14.37
CA VAL A 339 -10.15 -5.71 14.67
C VAL A 339 -11.62 -5.53 14.33
N GLN A 340 -12.24 -4.40 14.69
CA GLN A 340 -13.63 -4.14 14.35
C GLN A 340 -13.87 -4.09 12.84
N ALA A 341 -12.99 -3.41 12.09
CA ALA A 341 -13.06 -3.37 10.63
C ALA A 341 -12.90 -4.77 10.00
N MET A 342 -11.99 -5.59 10.55
CA MET A 342 -11.81 -6.98 10.11
C MET A 342 -13.08 -7.80 10.35
N LEU A 343 -13.60 -7.84 11.58
CA LEU A 343 -14.78 -8.64 11.96
C LEU A 343 -16.02 -8.29 11.12
N LEU A 344 -16.22 -7.01 10.82
CA LEU A 344 -17.33 -6.56 9.96
C LEU A 344 -17.20 -7.00 8.50
N ARG A 345 -15.99 -7.31 8.03
CA ARG A 345 -15.73 -7.84 6.68
C ARG A 345 -15.77 -9.36 6.64
N THR A 346 -15.41 -10.04 7.73
CA THR A 346 -15.48 -11.51 7.83
C THR A 346 -16.90 -12.03 7.99
N ASP A 347 -17.81 -11.15 8.43
CA ASP A 347 -19.25 -11.39 8.54
C ASP A 347 -19.59 -12.66 9.36
N GLN A 348 -20.40 -13.58 8.83
CA GLN A 348 -20.83 -14.79 9.53
C GLN A 348 -19.69 -15.69 10.05
N ALA A 349 -18.51 -15.65 9.40
CA ALA A 349 -17.35 -16.42 9.85
C ALA A 349 -16.84 -16.01 11.25
N ALA A 350 -17.12 -14.78 11.69
CA ALA A 350 -16.73 -14.29 13.01
C ALA A 350 -17.70 -14.65 14.14
N VAL A 351 -18.94 -15.08 13.83
CA VAL A 351 -20.00 -15.23 14.83
C VAL A 351 -19.66 -16.31 15.88
N ALA A 352 -19.24 -17.51 15.45
CA ALA A 352 -18.92 -18.58 16.37
C ALA A 352 -17.67 -18.28 17.22
N PRO A 353 -16.53 -17.82 16.65
CA PRO A 353 -15.38 -17.40 17.44
C PRO A 353 -15.68 -16.28 18.45
N LEU A 354 -16.51 -15.30 18.07
CA LEU A 354 -16.90 -14.21 18.97
C LEU A 354 -17.73 -14.71 20.15
N ARG A 355 -18.70 -15.61 19.93
CA ARG A 355 -19.48 -16.21 21.02
C ARG A 355 -18.57 -16.92 22.01
N GLN A 356 -17.71 -17.81 21.50
CA GLN A 356 -16.79 -18.58 22.33
C GLN A 356 -15.84 -17.70 23.15
N ALA A 357 -15.33 -16.61 22.55
CA ALA A 357 -14.45 -15.69 23.27
C ALA A 357 -15.18 -14.90 24.36
N LEU A 358 -16.43 -14.48 24.11
CA LEU A 358 -17.23 -13.70 25.05
C LEU A 358 -17.71 -14.50 26.27
N ASP A 359 -17.85 -15.82 26.13
CA ASP A 359 -18.25 -16.74 27.21
C ASP A 359 -17.23 -16.75 28.36
N HIS A 360 -15.95 -16.49 28.06
CA HIS A 360 -14.85 -16.53 29.01
C HIS A 360 -14.18 -15.16 29.25
N ALA A 361 -14.62 -14.11 28.56
CA ALA A 361 -14.03 -12.78 28.66
C ALA A 361 -14.38 -12.09 29.99
N ALA A 362 -13.37 -11.50 30.62
CA ALA A 362 -13.56 -10.63 31.78
C ALA A 362 -14.37 -9.37 31.39
N PRO A 363 -15.18 -8.80 32.32
CA PRO A 363 -15.85 -7.52 32.07
C PRO A 363 -14.87 -6.41 31.72
N GLY A 364 -15.20 -5.59 30.71
CA GLY A 364 -14.38 -4.46 30.28
C GLY A 364 -14.75 -3.96 28.89
N GLN A 365 -14.19 -2.80 28.50
CA GLN A 365 -14.49 -2.13 27.22
C GLN A 365 -14.27 -3.05 26.01
N ALA A 366 -13.20 -3.86 26.05
CA ALA A 366 -12.91 -4.85 25.02
C ALA A 366 -14.06 -5.85 24.79
N ARG A 367 -14.58 -6.39 25.88
CA ARG A 367 -15.71 -7.34 25.85
C ARG A 367 -16.97 -6.67 25.32
N ASP A 368 -17.26 -5.45 25.78
CA ASP A 368 -18.46 -4.71 25.36
C ASP A 368 -18.41 -4.34 23.87
N ASP A 369 -17.25 -3.93 23.36
CA ASP A 369 -17.03 -3.65 21.94
C ASP A 369 -17.24 -4.90 21.07
N LEU A 370 -16.71 -6.05 21.52
CA LEU A 370 -16.85 -7.33 20.82
C LEU A 370 -18.28 -7.87 20.88
N ALA A 371 -18.98 -7.70 22.01
CA ALA A 371 -20.39 -8.04 22.13
C ALA A 371 -21.26 -7.18 21.19
N ALA A 372 -20.98 -5.87 21.12
CA ALA A 372 -21.65 -4.99 20.17
C ALA A 372 -21.38 -5.38 18.71
N ALA A 373 -20.15 -5.82 18.39
CA ALA A 373 -19.84 -6.36 17.07
C ALA A 373 -20.63 -7.64 16.77
N LEU A 374 -20.72 -8.58 17.71
CA LEU A 374 -21.50 -9.81 17.57
C LEU A 374 -22.98 -9.53 17.30
N VAL A 375 -23.59 -8.58 18.04
CA VAL A 375 -24.99 -8.19 17.83
C VAL A 375 -25.20 -7.64 16.42
N ARG A 376 -24.28 -6.79 15.92
CA ARG A 376 -24.34 -6.25 14.56
C ARG A 376 -24.23 -7.33 13.49
N LEU A 377 -23.43 -8.36 13.72
CA LEU A 377 -23.24 -9.49 12.80
C LEU A 377 -24.45 -10.43 12.78
N GLN A 378 -25.13 -10.60 13.91
CA GLN A 378 -26.35 -11.44 13.99
C GLN A 378 -27.61 -10.76 13.43
N GLY A 379 -27.61 -9.43 13.33
CA GLY A 379 -28.71 -8.66 12.74
C GLY A 379 -28.63 -8.46 11.23
N ARG A 380 -27.62 -9.06 10.57
CA ARG A 380 -27.45 -9.12 9.13
C ARG A 380 -27.71 -10.54 8.65
#